data_AF-A0A9E1PAF2-F1
#
_entry.id   AF-A0A9E1PAF2-F1
#
_cell.length_a   1.000
_cell.length_b   1.000
_cell.length_c   1.000
_cell.angle_alpha   90.00
_cell.angle_beta   90.00
_cell.angle_gamma   90.00
#
_symmetry.space_group_name_H-M   'P 1'
#
loop_
_entity.id
_entity.type
_entity.pdbx_description
1 polymer ?
#
loop_
_entity_poly.entity_id
_entity_poly.type
_entity_poly.pdbx_seq_one_letter_code
_entity_poly.pdbx_strand_id
1 'polypeptide(L)'
;MKYYLLISALITSAALADTWTVDDDGAADFDNIQSAVDASSDGDEIIVMPGTYTGSGEYVISMNGKAVLLRSEEGSEFTIISGENQRTVLYCGDNETTSTIISGFTITQGNGFRGGILCSGSSPRIQNCAIIDNVGQFGGGMVCLGEGPDILEIDNCQFKNNYSSFYGGAIFADMASFMMTNCIVRDNVGSYIGGIYVYCCGGYLQDTIVCSNANGQIYGTQEIDCFISETCESCGDVNGDYIVNIADLLEVINSWDSYNMNADVTMDGTIDVEDLLLIVSSWGNDCSPPQYGACCIGFEEPWCKVMTEEECNDMGFYMGDGTNCDSVSCF
;
A
#
# COMPACT_ATOMS: atom_id res chain seq x y z
N MET A 1 -64.31 1.84 -30.73
CA MET A 1 -62.85 2.10 -30.69
C MET A 1 -62.35 1.52 -29.37
N LYS A 2 -61.72 0.34 -29.37
CA LYS A 2 -61.19 -0.31 -28.17
C LYS A 2 -59.68 -0.02 -28.13
N TYR A 3 -59.22 0.73 -27.14
CA TYR A 3 -57.80 0.91 -26.87
C TYR A 3 -57.31 -0.31 -26.09
N TYR A 4 -56.36 -1.05 -26.66
CA TYR A 4 -55.60 -2.06 -25.92
C TYR A 4 -54.39 -1.37 -25.30
N LEU A 5 -54.36 -1.31 -23.97
CA LEU A 5 -53.17 -0.95 -23.21
C LEU A 5 -52.19 -2.14 -23.33
N LEU A 6 -51.06 -1.94 -24.02
CA LEU A 6 -49.92 -2.85 -23.96
C LEU A 6 -49.16 -2.56 -22.66
N ILE A 7 -49.41 -3.38 -21.63
CA ILE A 7 -48.56 -3.41 -20.45
C ILE A 7 -47.31 -4.21 -20.83
N SER A 8 -46.23 -3.50 -21.15
CA SER A 8 -44.90 -4.10 -21.27
C SER A 8 -44.40 -4.43 -19.86
N ALA A 9 -44.48 -5.71 -19.50
CA ALA A 9 -43.82 -6.22 -18.30
C ALA A 9 -42.34 -6.41 -18.62
N LEU A 10 -41.50 -5.48 -18.17
CA LEU A 10 -40.06 -5.67 -18.07
C LEU A 10 -39.83 -6.77 -17.01
N ILE A 11 -39.63 -8.00 -17.48
CA ILE A 11 -39.08 -9.06 -16.65
C ILE A 11 -37.58 -8.78 -16.58
N THR A 12 -37.15 -8.03 -15.56
CA THR A 12 -35.75 -8.02 -15.16
C THR A 12 -35.45 -9.42 -14.63
N SER A 13 -34.84 -10.27 -15.45
CA SER A 13 -34.17 -11.46 -14.92
C SER A 13 -33.05 -10.95 -14.03
N ALA A 14 -33.11 -11.23 -12.74
CA ALA A 14 -31.89 -11.23 -11.95
C ALA A 14 -31.00 -12.32 -12.55
N ALA A 15 -29.96 -11.91 -13.29
CA ALA A 15 -28.89 -12.83 -13.60
C ALA A 15 -28.29 -13.25 -12.26
N LEU A 16 -28.18 -14.55 -12.03
CA LEU A 16 -27.41 -15.05 -10.91
C LEU A 16 -25.94 -14.79 -11.25
N ALA A 17 -25.15 -14.35 -10.29
CA ALA A 17 -23.71 -14.28 -10.43
C ALA A 17 -23.16 -15.67 -10.79
N ASP A 18 -22.43 -15.76 -11.89
CA ASP A 18 -21.71 -16.98 -12.26
C ASP A 18 -20.34 -16.99 -11.56
N THR A 19 -19.79 -18.19 -11.37
CA THR A 19 -18.43 -18.38 -10.84
C THR A 19 -17.58 -19.02 -11.93
N TRP A 20 -16.45 -18.38 -12.25
CA TRP A 20 -15.48 -18.83 -13.23
C TRP A 20 -14.19 -19.24 -12.53
N THR A 21 -13.59 -20.36 -12.91
CA THR A 21 -12.26 -20.75 -12.41
C THR A 21 -11.16 -20.50 -13.44
N VAL A 22 -9.96 -20.17 -12.96
CA VAL A 22 -8.77 -19.94 -13.77
C VAL A 22 -7.60 -20.73 -13.21
N ASP A 23 -6.89 -21.48 -14.06
CA ASP A 23 -5.74 -22.31 -13.69
C ASP A 23 -4.75 -22.39 -14.87
N ASP A 24 -3.48 -22.01 -14.68
CA ASP A 24 -2.48 -21.95 -15.75
C ASP A 24 -1.90 -23.31 -16.14
N ASP A 25 -2.00 -24.32 -15.26
CA ASP A 25 -1.46 -25.66 -15.49
C ASP A 25 -2.44 -26.82 -15.21
N GLY A 26 -3.59 -26.52 -14.62
CA GLY A 26 -4.62 -27.50 -14.26
C GLY A 26 -5.94 -27.35 -15.02
N ALA A 27 -7.01 -27.86 -14.40
CA ALA A 27 -8.33 -27.95 -15.02
C ALA A 27 -9.25 -26.86 -14.48
N ALA A 28 -9.57 -25.89 -15.33
CA ALA A 28 -10.43 -24.76 -15.02
C ALA A 28 -11.27 -24.33 -16.24
N ASP A 29 -12.17 -23.36 -16.05
CA ASP A 29 -12.94 -22.78 -17.15
C ASP A 29 -12.04 -22.02 -18.14
N PHE A 30 -10.98 -21.39 -17.63
CA PHE A 30 -9.99 -20.64 -18.41
C PHE A 30 -8.55 -20.96 -17.97
N ASP A 31 -7.61 -20.82 -18.90
CA ASP A 31 -6.17 -20.98 -18.66
C ASP A 31 -5.43 -19.64 -18.43
N ASN A 32 -6.16 -18.52 -18.49
CA ASN A 32 -5.62 -17.19 -18.23
C ASN A 32 -6.71 -16.24 -17.69
N ILE A 33 -6.29 -15.29 -16.86
CA ILE A 33 -7.21 -14.41 -16.12
C ILE A 33 -7.97 -13.47 -17.08
N GLN A 34 -7.32 -12.91 -18.10
CA GLN A 34 -7.98 -11.99 -19.02
C GLN A 34 -9.18 -12.64 -19.73
N SER A 35 -9.06 -13.90 -20.14
CA SER A 35 -10.17 -14.60 -20.81
C SER A 35 -11.38 -14.79 -19.90
N ALA A 36 -11.15 -15.04 -18.60
CA ALA A 36 -12.22 -15.09 -17.61
C ALA A 36 -12.87 -13.72 -17.41
N VAL A 37 -12.07 -12.66 -17.30
CA VAL A 37 -12.59 -11.27 -17.22
C VAL A 37 -13.41 -10.95 -18.46
N ASP A 38 -12.95 -11.31 -19.67
CA ASP A 38 -13.66 -11.05 -20.92
C ASP A 38 -15.00 -11.77 -21.00
N ALA A 39 -15.09 -13.00 -20.48
CA ALA A 39 -16.31 -13.81 -20.45
C ALA A 39 -17.31 -13.40 -19.36
N SER A 40 -16.83 -12.83 -18.25
CA SER A 40 -17.66 -12.50 -17.08
C SER A 40 -18.67 -11.39 -17.34
N SER A 41 -19.75 -11.36 -16.56
CA SER A 41 -20.71 -10.26 -16.47
C SER A 41 -20.62 -9.59 -15.09
N ASP A 42 -21.21 -8.39 -14.97
CA ASP A 42 -21.29 -7.71 -13.67
C ASP A 42 -21.98 -8.61 -12.63
N GLY A 43 -21.35 -8.73 -11.47
CA GLY A 43 -21.76 -9.60 -10.36
C GLY A 43 -21.01 -10.92 -10.29
N ASP A 44 -20.33 -11.35 -11.36
CA ASP A 44 -19.62 -12.64 -11.39
C ASP A 44 -18.40 -12.67 -10.46
N GLU A 45 -18.03 -13.90 -10.08
CA GLU A 45 -16.82 -14.21 -9.33
C GLU A 45 -15.82 -14.96 -10.22
N ILE A 46 -14.56 -14.55 -10.20
CA ILE A 46 -13.43 -15.22 -10.85
C ILE A 46 -12.48 -15.70 -9.76
N ILE A 47 -12.33 -17.03 -9.66
CA ILE A 47 -11.45 -17.70 -8.70
C ILE A 47 -10.19 -18.18 -9.43
N VAL A 48 -9.04 -17.69 -8.99
CA VAL A 48 -7.75 -18.00 -9.62
C VAL A 48 -6.97 -18.97 -8.73
N MET A 49 -6.61 -20.11 -9.30
CA MET A 49 -5.82 -21.15 -8.64
C MET A 49 -4.36 -20.70 -8.44
N PRO A 50 -3.61 -21.27 -7.48
CA PRO A 50 -2.18 -21.03 -7.32
C PRO A 50 -1.42 -21.17 -8.64
N GLY A 51 -0.54 -20.22 -8.94
CA GLY A 51 0.13 -20.18 -10.25
C GLY A 51 0.79 -18.85 -10.55
N THR A 52 1.45 -18.76 -11.70
CA THR A 52 2.04 -17.51 -12.21
C THR A 52 1.42 -17.11 -13.53
N TYR A 53 0.57 -16.10 -13.48
CA TYR A 53 -0.21 -15.63 -14.61
C TYR A 53 0.50 -14.44 -15.28
N THR A 54 0.74 -14.56 -16.57
CA THR A 54 1.33 -13.52 -17.42
C THR A 54 0.36 -13.14 -18.54
N GLY A 55 0.74 -12.15 -19.35
CA GLY A 55 -0.10 -11.67 -20.45
C GLY A 55 0.71 -11.36 -21.69
N SER A 56 0.04 -11.21 -22.84
CA SER A 56 0.69 -10.83 -24.09
C SER A 56 0.36 -9.41 -24.56
N GLY A 57 -0.53 -8.71 -23.84
CA GLY A 57 -1.03 -7.38 -24.19
C GLY A 57 -0.18 -6.24 -23.63
N GLU A 58 -0.76 -5.03 -23.69
CA GLU A 58 -0.26 -3.82 -23.00
C GLU A 58 -0.38 -3.96 -21.47
N TYR A 59 -1.35 -4.74 -21.01
CA TYR A 59 -1.56 -5.12 -19.62
C TYR A 59 -1.56 -6.64 -19.51
N VAL A 60 -1.29 -7.17 -18.31
CA VAL A 60 -1.59 -8.58 -18.03
C VAL A 60 -3.11 -8.75 -17.91
N ILE A 61 -3.77 -7.83 -17.19
CA ILE A 61 -5.21 -7.81 -17.00
C ILE A 61 -5.75 -6.38 -17.19
N SER A 62 -6.83 -6.27 -17.95
CA SER A 62 -7.74 -5.12 -18.03
C SER A 62 -9.09 -5.53 -17.47
N MET A 63 -9.59 -4.80 -16.47
CA MET A 63 -10.87 -5.12 -15.81
C MET A 63 -12.10 -4.74 -16.66
N ASN A 64 -11.90 -4.01 -17.75
CA ASN A 64 -12.92 -3.69 -18.77
C ASN A 64 -14.19 -3.05 -18.19
N GLY A 65 -14.08 -2.31 -17.08
CA GLY A 65 -15.21 -1.64 -16.44
C GLY A 65 -16.19 -2.58 -15.74
N LYS A 66 -15.83 -3.85 -15.54
CA LYS A 66 -16.75 -4.87 -15.01
C LYS A 66 -16.78 -4.89 -13.49
N ALA A 67 -17.98 -4.99 -12.92
CA ALA A 67 -18.20 -5.14 -11.48
C ALA A 67 -18.08 -6.61 -11.06
N VAL A 68 -16.87 -7.17 -11.10
CA VAL A 68 -16.59 -8.58 -10.77
C VAL A 68 -15.72 -8.70 -9.51
N LEU A 69 -15.82 -9.84 -8.82
CA LEU A 69 -14.86 -10.25 -7.80
C LEU A 69 -13.78 -11.12 -8.45
N LEU A 70 -12.60 -10.55 -8.68
CA LEU A 70 -11.39 -11.29 -9.06
C LEU A 70 -10.58 -11.59 -7.81
N ARG A 71 -10.47 -12.87 -7.44
CA ARG A 71 -9.70 -13.28 -6.25
C ARG A 71 -8.86 -14.53 -6.47
N SER A 72 -7.77 -14.63 -5.72
CA SER A 72 -7.07 -15.90 -5.58
C SER A 72 -7.84 -16.90 -4.72
N GLU A 73 -7.52 -18.18 -4.90
CA GLU A 73 -8.00 -19.25 -4.03
C GLU A 73 -7.19 -19.33 -2.71
N GLU A 74 -5.86 -19.27 -2.80
CA GLU A 74 -4.97 -19.51 -1.65
C GLU A 74 -4.21 -18.26 -1.14
N GLY A 75 -4.45 -17.08 -1.71
CA GLY A 75 -3.80 -15.83 -1.29
C GLY A 75 -2.59 -15.43 -2.12
N SER A 76 -2.00 -14.29 -1.73
CA SER A 76 -0.97 -13.59 -2.50
C SER A 76 0.36 -14.34 -2.54
N GLU A 77 0.66 -15.16 -1.53
CA GLU A 77 1.86 -15.99 -1.48
C GLU A 77 1.92 -17.04 -2.61
N PHE A 78 0.76 -17.51 -3.07
CA PHE A 78 0.65 -18.62 -4.02
C PHE A 78 0.15 -18.21 -5.41
N THR A 79 -0.43 -17.01 -5.55
CA THR A 79 -1.05 -16.57 -6.80
C THR A 79 -0.41 -15.27 -7.28
N ILE A 80 0.40 -15.38 -8.33
CA ILE A 80 1.26 -14.30 -8.82
C ILE A 80 0.73 -13.83 -10.18
N ILE A 81 0.59 -12.51 -10.35
CA ILE A 81 0.31 -11.85 -11.63
C ILE A 81 1.57 -11.05 -11.99
N SER A 82 2.25 -11.45 -13.07
CA SER A 82 3.55 -10.90 -13.44
C SER A 82 3.51 -10.16 -14.77
N GLY A 83 4.01 -8.92 -14.75
CA GLY A 83 4.25 -8.11 -15.94
C GLY A 83 5.50 -8.52 -16.73
N GLU A 84 6.29 -9.49 -16.25
CA GLU A 84 7.54 -9.99 -16.85
C GLU A 84 8.58 -8.90 -17.18
N ASN A 85 8.53 -7.78 -16.46
CA ASN A 85 9.29 -6.57 -16.75
C ASN A 85 9.02 -5.98 -18.15
N GLN A 86 7.91 -6.35 -18.78
CA GLN A 86 7.54 -5.91 -20.13
C GLN A 86 6.37 -4.93 -20.15
N ARG A 87 5.46 -5.02 -19.18
CA ARG A 87 4.15 -4.36 -19.24
C ARG A 87 3.60 -3.99 -17.88
N THR A 88 2.61 -3.11 -17.85
CA THR A 88 1.85 -2.83 -16.63
C THR A 88 1.01 -4.05 -16.27
N VAL A 89 0.86 -4.38 -14.98
CA VAL A 89 0.23 -5.65 -14.59
C VAL A 89 -1.29 -5.54 -14.71
N LEU A 90 -1.88 -4.59 -14.00
CA LEU A 90 -3.34 -4.43 -13.90
C LEU A 90 -3.77 -3.05 -14.35
N TYR A 91 -4.85 -3.01 -15.13
CA TYR A 91 -5.50 -1.78 -15.59
C TYR A 91 -6.97 -1.74 -15.21
N CYS A 92 -7.34 -0.63 -14.57
CA CYS A 92 -8.71 -0.19 -14.36
C CYS A 92 -8.84 1.21 -14.95
N GLY A 93 -9.57 1.39 -16.04
CA GLY A 93 -9.82 2.74 -16.57
C GLY A 93 -11.05 2.86 -17.46
N ASP A 94 -12.01 1.96 -17.26
CA ASP A 94 -13.25 1.88 -18.03
C ASP A 94 -14.48 2.10 -17.13
N ASN A 95 -14.33 2.95 -16.09
CA ASN A 95 -15.31 3.27 -15.04
C ASN A 95 -15.55 2.16 -14.01
N GLU A 96 -14.51 1.38 -13.67
CA GLU A 96 -14.57 0.47 -12.52
C GLU A 96 -14.95 1.24 -11.25
N THR A 97 -15.85 0.65 -10.47
CA THR A 97 -16.34 1.18 -9.19
C THR A 97 -15.81 0.33 -8.05
N THR A 98 -16.18 0.64 -6.81
CA THR A 98 -15.88 -0.21 -5.65
C THR A 98 -16.47 -1.62 -5.73
N SER A 99 -17.36 -1.89 -6.70
CA SER A 99 -17.87 -3.24 -7.01
C SER A 99 -16.93 -4.09 -7.88
N THR A 100 -15.86 -3.50 -8.42
CA THR A 100 -14.74 -4.22 -9.02
C THR A 100 -13.72 -4.51 -7.92
N ILE A 101 -13.61 -5.77 -7.52
CA ILE A 101 -12.76 -6.19 -6.39
C ILE A 101 -11.62 -7.04 -6.92
N ILE A 102 -10.38 -6.67 -6.58
CA ILE A 102 -9.16 -7.44 -6.87
C ILE A 102 -8.55 -7.86 -5.54
N SER A 103 -8.47 -9.17 -5.29
CA SER A 103 -8.13 -9.69 -3.96
C SER A 103 -7.13 -10.83 -3.95
N GLY A 104 -6.10 -10.75 -3.09
CA GLY A 104 -5.27 -11.91 -2.76
C GLY A 104 -4.17 -12.23 -3.76
N PHE A 105 -3.60 -11.25 -4.46
CA PHE A 105 -2.57 -11.49 -5.48
C PHE A 105 -1.22 -10.88 -5.11
N THR A 106 -0.14 -11.55 -5.49
CA THR A 106 1.13 -10.86 -5.70
C THR A 106 1.12 -10.23 -7.09
N ILE A 107 1.31 -8.92 -7.17
CA ILE A 107 1.34 -8.11 -8.38
C ILE A 107 2.77 -7.61 -8.55
N THR A 108 3.48 -8.15 -9.54
CA THR A 108 4.94 -7.97 -9.62
C THR A 108 5.48 -7.82 -11.03
N GLN A 109 6.73 -7.37 -11.13
CA GLN A 109 7.47 -7.20 -12.37
C GLN A 109 6.70 -6.35 -13.39
N GLY A 110 5.86 -5.44 -12.91
CA GLY A 110 5.22 -4.42 -13.70
C GLY A 110 6.26 -3.46 -14.26
N ASN A 111 6.11 -3.08 -15.52
CA ASN A 111 6.99 -2.14 -16.20
C ASN A 111 6.19 -1.15 -17.05
N GLY A 112 6.88 -0.15 -17.60
CA GLY A 112 6.32 0.87 -18.48
C GLY A 112 6.08 2.19 -17.76
N PHE A 113 5.12 2.98 -18.24
CA PHE A 113 4.85 4.30 -17.64
C PHE A 113 4.24 4.20 -16.23
N ARG A 114 3.64 3.05 -15.87
CA ARG A 114 2.64 2.96 -14.81
C ARG A 114 2.82 1.78 -13.84
N GLY A 115 3.90 1.01 -13.97
CA GLY A 115 4.33 0.06 -12.95
C GLY A 115 3.38 -1.13 -12.76
N GLY A 116 2.98 -1.39 -11.51
CA GLY A 116 2.12 -2.51 -11.14
C GLY A 116 0.67 -2.31 -11.56
N ILE A 117 -0.02 -1.35 -10.94
CA ILE A 117 -1.45 -1.09 -11.13
C ILE A 117 -1.67 0.32 -11.69
N LEU A 118 -2.51 0.43 -12.71
CA LEU A 118 -3.06 1.71 -13.16
C LEU A 118 -4.56 1.80 -12.88
N CYS A 119 -4.95 2.78 -12.07
CA CYS A 119 -6.32 3.28 -11.96
C CYS A 119 -6.42 4.64 -12.69
N SER A 120 -7.28 4.74 -13.70
CA SER A 120 -7.45 5.96 -14.49
C SER A 120 -8.94 6.32 -14.62
N GLY A 121 -9.42 7.28 -13.83
CA GLY A 121 -10.84 7.63 -13.77
C GLY A 121 -11.70 6.48 -13.23
N SER A 122 -11.11 5.67 -12.34
CA SER A 122 -11.69 4.45 -11.80
C SER A 122 -11.39 4.34 -10.30
N SER A 123 -12.23 3.59 -9.60
CA SER A 123 -12.16 3.44 -8.14
C SER A 123 -12.46 2.00 -7.70
N PRO A 124 -11.68 1.00 -8.14
CA PRO A 124 -11.83 -0.38 -7.69
C PRO A 124 -11.57 -0.54 -6.18
N ARG A 125 -11.84 -1.73 -5.64
CA ARG A 125 -11.33 -2.15 -4.34
C ARG A 125 -10.16 -3.11 -4.54
N ILE A 126 -9.00 -2.77 -4.01
CA ILE A 126 -7.80 -3.61 -4.01
C ILE A 126 -7.58 -4.08 -2.58
N GLN A 127 -7.55 -5.40 -2.35
CA GLN A 127 -7.44 -5.92 -0.99
C GLN A 127 -6.57 -7.16 -0.86
N ASN A 128 -5.89 -7.35 0.27
CA ASN A 128 -5.07 -8.54 0.54
C ASN A 128 -3.99 -8.81 -0.53
N CYS A 129 -3.46 -7.76 -1.16
CA CYS A 129 -2.52 -7.89 -2.29
C CYS A 129 -1.10 -7.48 -1.87
N ALA A 130 -0.11 -8.14 -2.47
CA ALA A 130 1.30 -7.75 -2.38
C ALA A 130 1.72 -7.10 -3.71
N ILE A 131 1.84 -5.78 -3.75
CA ILE A 131 2.29 -5.00 -4.91
C ILE A 131 3.79 -4.78 -4.77
N ILE A 132 4.57 -5.66 -5.39
CA ILE A 132 6.02 -5.77 -5.11
C ILE A 132 6.89 -5.78 -6.36
N ASP A 133 8.08 -5.18 -6.27
CA ASP A 133 9.11 -5.20 -7.31
C ASP A 133 8.60 -4.68 -8.68
N ASN A 134 7.76 -3.65 -8.67
CA ASN A 134 7.26 -3.00 -9.89
C ASN A 134 8.03 -1.73 -10.21
N VAL A 135 8.18 -1.44 -11.51
CA VAL A 135 8.96 -0.31 -12.03
C VAL A 135 8.07 0.55 -12.91
N GLY A 136 7.83 1.80 -12.53
CA GLY A 136 7.04 2.76 -13.29
C GLY A 136 7.78 4.07 -13.53
N GLN A 137 7.28 4.88 -14.46
CA GLN A 137 7.79 6.24 -14.61
C GLN A 137 7.16 7.18 -13.58
N PHE A 138 5.84 7.10 -13.40
CA PHE A 138 5.11 7.99 -12.49
C PHE A 138 4.92 7.37 -11.11
N GLY A 139 4.39 6.15 -11.05
CA GLY A 139 4.25 5.36 -9.83
C GLY A 139 4.80 3.96 -10.07
N GLY A 140 5.59 3.44 -9.13
CA GLY A 140 6.17 2.10 -9.25
C GLY A 140 5.14 1.01 -8.94
N GLY A 141 4.53 1.07 -7.76
CA GLY A 141 3.52 0.09 -7.35
C GLY A 141 2.16 0.37 -7.99
N MET A 142 1.65 1.60 -7.81
CA MET A 142 0.35 2.00 -8.33
C MET A 142 0.32 3.46 -8.77
N VAL A 143 -0.44 3.73 -9.83
CA VAL A 143 -0.75 5.06 -10.35
C VAL A 143 -2.26 5.28 -10.33
N CYS A 144 -2.71 6.37 -9.71
CA CYS A 144 -4.11 6.80 -9.67
C CYS A 144 -4.26 8.15 -10.39
N LEU A 145 -4.98 8.19 -11.51
CA LEU A 145 -5.18 9.42 -12.28
C LEU A 145 -6.65 9.74 -12.49
N GLY A 146 -7.04 10.96 -12.19
CA GLY A 146 -8.40 11.44 -12.43
C GLY A 146 -9.43 10.85 -11.47
N GLU A 147 -10.53 11.57 -11.28
CA GLU A 147 -11.57 11.20 -10.34
C GLU A 147 -12.33 9.96 -10.84
N GLY A 148 -12.40 8.95 -9.98
CA GLY A 148 -13.25 7.79 -10.18
C GLY A 148 -14.72 8.09 -9.84
N PRO A 149 -15.61 7.12 -10.11
CA PRO A 149 -17.02 7.23 -9.72
C PRO A 149 -17.22 7.20 -8.19
N ASP A 150 -16.32 6.52 -7.47
CA ASP A 150 -16.26 6.44 -6.01
C ASP A 150 -14.84 6.78 -5.50
N ILE A 151 -14.58 6.57 -4.21
CA ILE A 151 -13.24 6.60 -3.62
C ILE A 151 -12.58 5.23 -3.86
N LEU A 152 -11.36 5.21 -4.42
CA LEU A 152 -10.55 4.00 -4.55
C LEU A 152 -10.21 3.45 -3.16
N GLU A 153 -10.48 2.17 -2.91
CA GLU A 153 -10.23 1.53 -1.62
C GLU A 153 -9.06 0.55 -1.72
N ILE A 154 -8.09 0.71 -0.82
CA ILE A 154 -6.88 -0.13 -0.73
C ILE A 154 -6.81 -0.67 0.70
N ASP A 155 -7.03 -1.96 0.90
CA ASP A 155 -7.12 -2.54 2.24
C ASP A 155 -6.19 -3.74 2.40
N ASN A 156 -5.49 -3.83 3.53
CA ASN A 156 -4.63 -4.97 3.85
C ASN A 156 -3.64 -5.30 2.71
N CYS A 157 -3.07 -4.27 2.09
CA CYS A 157 -2.12 -4.41 0.99
C CYS A 157 -0.70 -4.04 1.41
N GLN A 158 0.29 -4.70 0.80
CA GLN A 158 1.71 -4.37 0.96
C GLN A 158 2.25 -3.77 -0.34
N PHE A 159 2.91 -2.61 -0.26
CA PHE A 159 3.70 -2.01 -1.34
C PHE A 159 5.18 -2.10 -0.97
N LYS A 160 5.93 -2.95 -1.65
CA LYS A 160 7.34 -3.21 -1.33
C LYS A 160 8.26 -3.13 -2.54
N ASN A 161 9.44 -2.54 -2.38
CA ASN A 161 10.49 -2.53 -3.41
C ASN A 161 10.05 -1.96 -4.77
N ASN A 162 9.04 -1.09 -4.79
CA ASN A 162 8.60 -0.49 -6.04
C ASN A 162 9.45 0.73 -6.39
N TYR A 163 9.72 0.92 -7.67
CA TYR A 163 10.57 1.99 -8.18
C TYR A 163 9.82 2.93 -9.13
N SER A 164 9.95 4.23 -8.92
CA SER A 164 9.46 5.29 -9.80
C SER A 164 10.57 6.26 -10.20
N SER A 165 10.70 6.55 -11.50
CA SER A 165 11.69 7.51 -11.98
C SER A 165 11.26 8.98 -11.84
N PHE A 166 9.99 9.29 -11.60
CA PHE A 166 9.50 10.68 -11.55
C PHE A 166 8.71 11.08 -10.31
N TYR A 167 7.94 10.23 -9.65
CA TYR A 167 7.14 10.69 -8.50
C TYR A 167 7.21 9.71 -7.32
N GLY A 168 6.08 9.08 -6.96
CA GLY A 168 5.93 8.16 -5.84
C GLY A 168 6.46 6.77 -6.19
N GLY A 169 7.39 6.21 -5.42
CA GLY A 169 7.85 4.84 -5.62
C GLY A 169 6.74 3.82 -5.43
N ALA A 170 6.01 3.92 -4.31
CA ALA A 170 4.86 3.05 -4.03
C ALA A 170 3.63 3.50 -4.81
N ILE A 171 3.14 4.71 -4.53
CA ILE A 171 1.89 5.23 -5.08
C ILE A 171 2.11 6.65 -5.58
N PHE A 172 1.68 6.91 -6.82
CA PHE A 172 1.48 8.25 -7.34
C PHE A 172 0.01 8.51 -7.61
N ALA A 173 -0.54 9.60 -7.07
CA ALA A 173 -1.92 10.02 -7.31
C ALA A 173 -1.99 11.47 -7.82
N ASP A 174 -2.73 11.70 -8.89
CA ASP A 174 -3.03 13.04 -9.43
C ASP A 174 -4.50 13.13 -9.85
N MET A 175 -5.18 14.16 -9.35
CA MET A 175 -6.61 14.37 -9.53
C MET A 175 -7.47 13.16 -9.15
N ALA A 176 -7.02 12.36 -8.18
CA ALA A 176 -7.69 11.14 -7.74
C ALA A 176 -7.74 11.09 -6.22
N SER A 177 -8.78 10.44 -5.68
CA SER A 177 -8.91 10.18 -4.24
C SER A 177 -8.90 8.70 -3.92
N PHE A 178 -8.19 8.35 -2.85
CA PHE A 178 -8.13 6.98 -2.34
C PHE A 178 -8.15 6.95 -0.81
N MET A 179 -8.64 5.83 -0.28
CA MET A 179 -8.56 5.47 1.12
C MET A 179 -7.70 4.21 1.24
N MET A 180 -6.76 4.24 2.16
CA MET A 180 -5.82 3.16 2.40
C MET A 180 -5.87 2.76 3.88
N THR A 181 -6.15 1.48 4.13
CA THR A 181 -6.37 0.92 5.48
C THR A 181 -5.54 -0.33 5.71
N ASN A 182 -4.97 -0.50 6.91
CA ASN A 182 -4.25 -1.71 7.31
C ASN A 182 -3.11 -2.09 6.35
N CYS A 183 -2.45 -1.09 5.76
CA CYS A 183 -1.47 -1.32 4.71
C CYS A 183 -0.03 -1.13 5.20
N ILE A 184 0.92 -1.68 4.45
CA ILE A 184 2.36 -1.49 4.67
C ILE A 184 2.99 -0.95 3.38
N VAL A 185 3.68 0.18 3.47
CA VAL A 185 4.42 0.80 2.36
C VAL A 185 5.88 0.91 2.71
N ARG A 186 6.70 0.04 2.14
CA ARG A 186 8.11 -0.04 2.51
C ARG A 186 9.10 -0.25 1.39
N ASP A 187 10.33 0.21 1.62
CA ASP A 187 11.48 -0.04 0.75
C ASP A 187 11.24 0.45 -0.70
N ASN A 188 10.33 1.39 -0.90
CA ASN A 188 10.01 1.92 -2.22
C ASN A 188 10.91 3.11 -2.54
N VAL A 189 11.24 3.27 -3.82
CA VAL A 189 12.17 4.28 -4.30
C VAL A 189 11.47 5.14 -5.33
N GLY A 190 11.42 6.44 -5.10
CA GLY A 190 10.82 7.41 -6.01
C GLY A 190 11.71 8.65 -6.09
N SER A 191 11.82 9.27 -7.26
CA SER A 191 12.68 10.45 -7.43
C SER A 191 12.26 11.66 -6.59
N TYR A 192 10.97 11.77 -6.21
CA TYR A 192 10.48 12.83 -5.33
C TYR A 192 10.17 12.29 -3.94
N ILE A 193 9.39 11.21 -3.85
CA ILE A 193 9.01 10.56 -2.59
C ILE A 193 8.98 9.05 -2.85
N GLY A 194 9.59 8.26 -1.98
CA GLY A 194 9.67 6.82 -2.14
C GLY A 194 8.35 6.13 -1.87
N GLY A 195 7.65 6.52 -0.81
CA GLY A 195 6.36 5.94 -0.49
C GLY A 195 5.26 6.55 -1.36
N ILE A 196 4.44 7.42 -0.77
CA ILE A 196 3.20 7.89 -1.39
C ILE A 196 3.32 9.36 -1.79
N TYR A 197 3.08 9.67 -3.06
CA TYR A 197 3.02 11.05 -3.56
C TYR A 197 1.64 11.37 -4.11
N VAL A 198 0.92 12.28 -3.45
CA VAL A 198 -0.36 12.81 -3.90
C VAL A 198 -0.18 14.26 -4.36
N TYR A 199 -0.39 14.51 -5.65
CA TYR A 199 -0.30 15.85 -6.21
C TYR A 199 -1.56 16.70 -5.93
N CYS A 200 -2.76 16.10 -6.03
CA CYS A 200 -4.03 16.79 -5.82
C CYS A 200 -5.18 15.80 -5.44
N CYS A 201 -6.28 16.38 -4.95
CA CYS A 201 -7.59 15.81 -4.55
C CYS A 201 -7.66 15.11 -3.18
N GLY A 202 -6.86 14.07 -2.93
CA GLY A 202 -6.58 13.63 -1.55
C GLY A 202 -6.42 12.13 -1.35
N GLY A 203 -5.36 11.73 -0.65
CA GLY A 203 -5.16 10.39 -0.12
C GLY A 203 -5.41 10.36 1.39
N TYR A 204 -6.15 9.36 1.85
CA TYR A 204 -6.45 9.15 3.27
C TYR A 204 -5.82 7.84 3.72
N LEU A 205 -4.98 7.89 4.75
CA LEU A 205 -4.36 6.72 5.35
C LEU A 205 -4.93 6.52 6.73
N GLN A 206 -5.25 5.27 7.03
CA GLN A 206 -5.66 4.84 8.35
C GLN A 206 -4.98 3.52 8.71
N ASP A 207 -4.55 3.36 9.96
CA ASP A 207 -3.98 2.10 10.47
C ASP A 207 -2.87 1.55 9.54
N THR A 208 -2.07 2.44 8.96
CA THR A 208 -1.13 2.13 7.88
C THR A 208 0.29 2.45 8.30
N ILE A 209 1.21 1.57 7.91
CA ILE A 209 2.65 1.71 8.13
C ILE A 209 3.31 2.23 6.84
N VAL A 210 4.10 3.30 6.93
CA VAL A 210 4.92 3.82 5.81
C VAL A 210 6.35 4.03 6.28
N CYS A 211 7.29 3.23 5.79
CA CYS A 211 8.64 3.22 6.33
C CYS A 211 9.74 2.79 5.34
N SER A 212 11.00 3.08 5.63
CA SER A 212 12.16 2.69 4.78
C SER A 212 12.07 3.13 3.31
N ASN A 213 11.22 4.09 2.97
CA ASN A 213 11.12 4.55 1.58
C ASN A 213 12.17 5.63 1.28
N ALA A 214 12.79 5.57 0.10
CA ALA A 214 13.85 6.51 -0.27
C ALA A 214 13.30 7.88 -0.69
N ASN A 215 13.99 8.97 -0.36
CA ASN A 215 13.60 10.35 -0.67
C ASN A 215 12.30 10.83 0.00
N GLY A 216 11.78 10.10 0.98
CA GLY A 216 10.65 10.50 1.81
C GLY A 216 9.54 9.45 1.87
N GLN A 217 8.78 9.48 2.96
CA GLN A 217 7.71 8.50 3.22
C GLN A 217 6.41 8.86 2.52
N ILE A 218 5.92 10.08 2.71
CA ILE A 218 4.62 10.52 2.18
C ILE A 218 4.64 12.00 1.78
N TYR A 219 3.74 12.38 0.86
CA TYR A 219 3.39 13.76 0.53
C TYR A 219 1.94 13.87 0.08
N GLY A 220 1.20 14.85 0.61
CA GLY A 220 -0.15 15.19 0.16
C GLY A 220 -1.28 14.31 0.71
N THR A 221 -1.02 13.58 1.78
CA THR A 221 -1.97 12.66 2.44
C THR A 221 -2.54 13.24 3.73
N GLN A 222 -3.60 12.61 4.23
CA GLN A 222 -4.16 12.82 5.57
C GLN A 222 -4.11 11.50 6.33
N GLU A 223 -3.58 11.52 7.56
CA GLU A 223 -3.25 10.32 8.32
C GLU A 223 -4.05 10.22 9.62
N ILE A 224 -4.54 9.02 9.91
CA ILE A 224 -5.19 8.67 11.18
C ILE A 224 -4.53 7.39 11.69
N ASP A 225 -3.99 7.40 12.90
CA ASP A 225 -3.39 6.20 13.53
C ASP A 225 -2.37 5.46 12.65
N CYS A 226 -1.60 6.21 11.85
CA CYS A 226 -0.55 5.67 10.98
C CYS A 226 0.82 5.72 11.66
N PHE A 227 1.68 4.74 11.34
CA PHE A 227 3.08 4.74 11.72
C PHE A 227 3.94 5.14 10.52
N ILE A 228 4.61 6.29 10.60
CA ILE A 228 5.44 6.83 9.51
C ILE A 228 6.85 7.03 10.02
N SER A 229 7.83 6.36 9.42
CA SER A 229 9.21 6.30 9.92
C SER A 229 10.21 6.26 8.78
N GLU A 230 11.45 6.69 8.98
CA GLU A 230 12.51 6.48 7.99
C GLU A 230 12.98 5.01 7.94
N THR A 231 12.65 4.20 8.94
CA THR A 231 12.98 2.77 9.02
C THR A 231 11.78 1.93 9.43
N CYS A 232 11.58 0.79 8.77
CA CYS A 232 10.56 -0.20 9.12
C CYS A 232 10.96 -1.11 10.26
N GLU A 233 12.26 -1.24 10.52
CA GLU A 233 12.73 -1.99 11.68
C GLU A 233 12.13 -1.32 12.92
N SER A 234 11.25 -2.07 13.59
CA SER A 234 10.87 -1.72 14.94
C SER A 234 12.14 -1.62 15.75
N CYS A 235 12.25 -0.57 16.55
CA CYS A 235 13.34 -0.44 17.52
C CYS A 235 13.37 -1.63 18.50
N GLY A 236 12.34 -2.50 18.50
CA GLY A 236 12.19 -3.74 19.25
C GLY A 236 11.18 -3.64 20.40
N ASP A 237 10.60 -2.46 20.63
CA ASP A 237 9.59 -2.23 21.66
C ASP A 237 8.21 -2.52 21.08
N VAL A 238 7.63 -3.63 21.52
CA VAL A 238 6.36 -4.17 21.03
C VAL A 238 5.21 -3.75 21.94
N ASN A 239 5.51 -3.54 23.22
CA ASN A 239 4.50 -3.24 24.22
C ASN A 239 4.31 -1.71 24.45
N GLY A 240 5.19 -0.88 23.88
CA GLY A 240 5.11 0.57 23.87
C GLY A 240 5.61 1.23 25.17
N ASP A 241 6.47 0.55 25.94
CA ASP A 241 7.08 1.11 27.17
C ASP A 241 8.43 1.82 26.93
N TYR A 242 8.83 1.91 25.67
CA TYR A 242 10.06 2.50 25.15
C TYR A 242 11.35 1.73 25.48
N ILE A 243 11.28 0.53 26.06
CA ILE A 243 12.47 -0.23 26.42
C ILE A 243 12.35 -1.66 25.93
N VAL A 244 13.22 -2.07 25.02
CA VAL A 244 13.25 -3.45 24.54
C VAL A 244 13.71 -4.40 25.64
N ASN A 245 12.80 -5.23 26.13
CA ASN A 245 13.06 -6.12 27.23
C ASN A 245 12.26 -7.43 27.12
N ILE A 246 12.18 -8.15 28.23
CA ILE A 246 11.49 -9.45 28.28
C ILE A 246 9.99 -9.33 28.01
N ALA A 247 9.38 -8.18 28.29
CA ALA A 247 7.97 -7.94 28.02
C ALA A 247 7.68 -7.95 26.51
N ASP A 248 8.54 -7.31 25.70
CA ASP A 248 8.41 -7.29 24.24
C ASP A 248 8.59 -8.67 23.63
N LEU A 249 9.62 -9.40 24.09
CA LEU A 249 9.85 -10.76 23.65
C LEU A 249 8.65 -11.67 23.96
N LEU A 250 8.06 -11.51 25.14
CA LEU A 250 6.88 -12.29 25.52
C LEU A 250 5.65 -11.90 24.69
N GLU A 251 5.55 -10.67 24.21
CA GLU A 251 4.45 -10.23 23.35
C GLU A 251 4.51 -10.87 21.96
N VAL A 252 5.72 -10.96 21.37
CA VAL A 252 5.96 -11.71 20.13
C VAL A 252 5.64 -13.20 20.33
N ILE A 253 6.17 -13.83 21.39
CA ILE A 253 5.92 -15.25 21.69
C ILE A 253 4.42 -15.52 21.91
N ASN A 254 3.71 -14.64 22.61
CA ASN A 254 2.27 -14.80 22.86
C ASN A 254 1.42 -14.61 21.59
N SER A 255 1.99 -13.97 20.57
CA SER A 255 1.32 -13.67 19.30
C SER A 255 1.76 -14.60 18.17
N TRP A 256 2.47 -15.70 18.47
CA TRP A 256 2.94 -16.66 17.47
C TRP A 256 1.84 -17.13 16.52
N ASP A 257 2.14 -17.23 15.23
CA ASP A 257 1.19 -17.64 14.18
C ASP A 257 -0.14 -16.83 14.21
N SER A 258 -0.09 -15.54 14.56
CA SER A 258 -1.24 -14.65 14.56
C SER A 258 -1.03 -13.44 13.63
N TYR A 259 -2.06 -12.60 13.48
CA TYR A 259 -2.01 -11.36 12.67
C TYR A 259 -1.77 -10.10 13.52
N ASN A 260 -1.06 -10.22 14.64
CA ASN A 260 -0.74 -9.09 15.50
C ASN A 260 0.40 -8.25 14.89
N MET A 261 0.06 -7.17 14.19
CA MET A 261 1.03 -6.27 13.55
C MET A 261 2.09 -5.68 14.48
N ASN A 262 1.83 -5.58 15.80
CA ASN A 262 2.83 -5.09 16.73
C ASN A 262 3.92 -6.15 16.98
N ALA A 263 3.55 -7.42 16.91
CA ALA A 263 4.42 -8.56 17.16
C ALA A 263 5.14 -9.09 15.90
N ASP A 264 4.65 -8.76 14.71
CA ASP A 264 5.36 -8.89 13.43
C ASP A 264 6.31 -7.68 13.28
N VAL A 265 7.43 -7.75 13.99
CA VAL A 265 8.40 -6.66 14.09
C VAL A 265 9.32 -6.57 12.88
N THR A 266 9.44 -7.64 12.09
CA THR A 266 10.09 -7.62 10.76
C THR A 266 9.15 -7.08 9.67
N MET A 267 7.85 -7.01 9.96
CA MET A 267 6.77 -6.56 9.09
C MET A 267 6.71 -7.35 7.79
N ASP A 268 6.92 -8.67 7.88
CA ASP A 268 6.90 -9.58 6.74
C ASP A 268 5.56 -10.30 6.54
N GLY A 269 4.61 -10.11 7.46
CA GLY A 269 3.27 -10.69 7.43
C GLY A 269 3.15 -11.98 8.23
N THR A 270 4.23 -12.46 8.83
CA THR A 270 4.25 -13.64 9.69
C THR A 270 4.90 -13.33 11.04
N ILE A 271 4.39 -13.93 12.12
CA ILE A 271 5.02 -13.81 13.44
C ILE A 271 5.80 -15.09 13.70
N ASP A 272 7.11 -15.02 13.49
CA ASP A 272 7.99 -16.18 13.51
C ASP A 272 9.34 -15.94 14.23
N VAL A 273 10.33 -16.79 13.95
CA VAL A 273 11.64 -16.73 14.59
C VAL A 273 12.42 -15.47 14.23
N GLU A 274 12.19 -14.90 13.04
CA GLU A 274 12.86 -13.67 12.60
C GLU A 274 12.44 -12.48 13.48
N ASP A 275 11.17 -12.43 13.90
CA ASP A 275 10.68 -11.44 14.86
C ASP A 275 11.38 -11.55 16.22
N LEU A 276 11.50 -12.76 16.75
CA LEU A 276 12.22 -12.97 18.01
C LEU A 276 13.68 -12.55 17.90
N LEU A 277 14.32 -12.88 16.78
CA LEU A 277 15.71 -12.53 16.55
C LEU A 277 15.89 -11.02 16.49
N LEU A 278 14.92 -10.28 15.93
CA LEU A 278 14.94 -8.82 15.94
C LEU A 278 14.86 -8.28 17.37
N ILE A 279 13.91 -8.75 18.19
CA ILE A 279 13.80 -8.34 19.61
C ILE A 279 15.09 -8.61 20.38
N VAL A 280 15.67 -9.80 20.21
CA VAL A 280 16.91 -10.19 20.90
C VAL A 280 18.10 -9.36 20.40
N SER A 281 18.13 -8.99 19.12
CA SER A 281 19.18 -8.14 18.56
C SER A 281 19.10 -6.70 19.05
N SER A 282 17.90 -6.24 19.37
CA SER A 282 17.58 -4.89 19.85
C SER A 282 17.50 -4.77 21.38
N TRP A 283 17.96 -5.78 22.12
CA TRP A 283 17.75 -5.87 23.56
C TRP A 283 18.34 -4.69 24.34
N GLY A 284 17.50 -4.01 25.12
CA GLY A 284 17.87 -2.83 25.88
C GLY A 284 17.95 -1.55 25.07
N ASN A 285 17.52 -1.54 23.80
CA ASN A 285 17.34 -0.30 23.05
C ASN A 285 16.34 0.61 23.75
N ASP A 286 16.64 1.90 23.75
CA ASP A 286 15.72 2.97 24.11
C ASP A 286 14.99 3.40 22.84
N CYS A 287 13.70 3.10 22.81
CA CYS A 287 12.78 3.37 21.73
C CYS A 287 12.04 4.70 21.90
N SER A 288 12.42 5.51 22.90
CA SER A 288 11.78 6.79 23.10
C SER A 288 11.95 7.65 21.84
N PRO A 289 10.88 8.36 21.41
CA PRO A 289 10.97 9.23 20.27
C PRO A 289 12.11 10.24 20.49
N PRO A 290 12.86 10.62 19.43
CA PRO A 290 13.93 11.59 19.55
C PRO A 290 13.40 12.83 20.26
N GLN A 291 14.03 13.19 21.37
CA GLN A 291 13.62 14.37 22.10
C GLN A 291 14.16 15.61 21.38
N TYR A 292 13.25 16.54 21.10
CA TYR A 292 13.56 17.79 20.44
C TYR A 292 13.70 18.90 21.46
N GLY A 293 14.61 19.81 21.18
CA GLY A 293 14.89 20.96 22.01
C GLY A 293 15.42 22.12 21.18
N ALA A 294 15.44 23.29 21.78
CA ALA A 294 16.00 24.47 21.16
C ALA A 294 17.51 24.33 21.04
N CYS A 295 18.02 24.53 19.83
CA CYS A 295 19.44 24.54 19.50
C CYS A 295 19.89 25.94 19.12
N CYS A 296 20.82 26.50 19.91
CA CYS A 296 21.43 27.80 19.64
C CYS A 296 22.55 27.65 18.61
N ILE A 297 22.30 28.02 17.36
CA ILE A 297 23.20 27.76 16.21
C ILE A 297 24.03 28.99 15.77
N GLY A 298 23.84 30.16 16.39
CA GLY A 298 24.66 31.33 16.09
C GLY A 298 24.06 32.67 16.51
N PHE A 299 24.72 33.76 16.12
CA PHE A 299 24.30 35.15 16.41
C PHE A 299 23.55 35.83 15.26
N GLU A 300 23.41 35.17 14.11
CA GLU A 300 22.69 35.67 12.93
C GLU A 300 21.47 34.79 12.63
N GLU A 301 20.40 35.37 12.08
CA GLU A 301 19.13 34.69 11.81
C GLU A 301 19.27 33.55 10.76
N PRO A 302 18.73 32.34 11.03
CA PRO A 302 18.07 31.93 12.26
C PRO A 302 19.10 31.62 13.37
N TRP A 303 18.97 32.28 14.52
CA TRP A 303 19.87 32.12 15.68
C TRP A 303 19.53 30.89 16.53
N CYS A 304 18.33 30.35 16.37
CA CYS A 304 17.87 29.13 17.02
C CYS A 304 17.04 28.27 16.05
N LYS A 305 17.14 26.94 16.22
CA LYS A 305 16.30 25.94 15.56
C LYS A 305 15.90 24.87 16.56
N VAL A 306 14.71 24.29 16.40
CA VAL A 306 14.31 23.09 17.16
C VAL A 306 14.79 21.87 16.39
N MET A 307 15.61 21.03 17.03
CA MET A 307 16.21 19.83 16.47
C MET A 307 16.58 18.87 17.60
N THR A 308 17.10 17.69 17.29
CA THR A 308 17.59 16.75 18.31
C THR A 308 18.91 17.23 18.94
N GLU A 309 19.26 16.69 20.11
CA GLU A 309 20.56 16.98 20.75
C GLU A 309 21.74 16.62 19.82
N GLU A 310 21.66 15.49 19.13
CA GLU A 310 22.70 15.02 18.21
C GLU A 310 22.91 15.99 17.04
N GLU A 311 21.84 16.37 16.34
CA GLU A 311 21.90 17.37 15.26
C GLU A 311 22.42 18.72 15.76
N CYS A 312 22.04 19.09 16.99
CA CYS A 312 22.48 20.34 17.58
C CYS A 312 23.96 20.35 17.91
N ASN A 313 24.51 19.25 18.41
CA ASN A 313 25.91 19.14 18.83
C ASN A 313 26.89 19.38 17.68
N ASP A 314 26.48 19.14 16.43
CA ASP A 314 27.27 19.41 15.23
C ASP A 314 27.23 20.88 14.78
N MET A 315 26.29 21.68 15.30
CA MET A 315 25.97 23.01 14.77
C MET A 315 25.90 24.12 15.81
N GLY A 316 25.79 23.81 17.10
CA GLY A 316 25.40 24.77 18.12
C GLY A 316 25.42 24.23 19.56
N PHE A 317 24.63 24.87 20.41
CA PHE A 317 24.48 24.49 21.82
C PHE A 317 23.04 24.11 22.13
N TYR A 318 22.84 22.87 22.59
CA TYR A 318 21.53 22.32 22.88
C TYR A 318 21.03 22.82 24.23
N MET A 319 19.79 23.32 24.27
CA MET A 319 19.20 23.94 25.47
C MET A 319 18.40 22.95 26.31
N GLY A 320 18.38 21.68 25.91
CA GLY A 320 17.69 20.60 26.61
C GLY A 320 16.34 20.27 26.00
N ASP A 321 15.89 19.05 26.29
CA ASP A 321 14.66 18.49 25.74
C ASP A 321 13.41 19.29 26.16
N GLY A 322 12.43 19.36 25.25
CA GLY A 322 11.17 20.05 25.47
C GLY A 322 11.28 21.58 25.48
N THR A 323 12.46 22.13 25.21
CA THR A 323 12.66 23.57 25.05
C THR A 323 12.34 24.03 23.63
N ASN A 324 11.90 25.28 23.47
CA ASN A 324 11.67 25.90 22.17
C ASN A 324 12.43 27.23 22.05
N CYS A 325 12.64 27.70 20.82
CA CYS A 325 13.40 28.92 20.55
C CYS A 325 12.79 30.19 21.18
N ASP A 326 11.49 30.20 21.49
CA ASP A 326 10.84 31.34 22.17
C ASP A 326 11.03 31.32 23.69
N SER A 327 11.40 30.17 24.25
CA SER A 327 11.50 29.91 25.69
C SER A 327 12.92 29.94 26.24
N VAL A 328 13.92 29.99 25.36
CA VAL A 328 15.33 29.94 25.73
C VAL A 328 16.05 31.21 25.30
N SER A 329 16.97 31.69 26.14
CA SER A 329 17.89 32.77 25.78
C SER A 329 19.18 32.15 25.29
N CYS A 330 19.34 32.10 23.98
CA CYS A 330 20.66 31.95 23.37
C CYS A 330 21.35 33.31 23.53
N PHE A 331 22.18 33.45 24.58
CA PHE A 331 22.93 34.66 24.97
C PHE A 331 22.15 35.72 25.77
#